data_AF-A0A1F7IDU3-F1
#
_entry.id   AF-A0A1F7IDU3-F1
#
_cell.length_a   1.000
_cell.length_b   1.000
_cell.length_c   1.000
_cell.angle_alpha   90.00
_cell.angle_beta   90.00
_cell.angle_gamma   90.00
#
_symmetry.space_group_name_H-M   'P 1'
#
loop_
_entity.id
_entity.type
_entity.pdbx_description
1 polymer ?
#
loop_
_entity_poly.entity_id
_entity_poly.type
_entity_poly.pdbx_seq_one_letter_code
_entity_poly.pdbx_strand_id
1 'polypeptide(L)'
;MELSKRGFILKLISLLLLIIYATVFLIRAKIYLDSDFGWGLRLGEIILKSGFPTSDPFSYTMPSYAYADHEWLIHIGMAKLYSLTGYTGLALIFTLIAIGAILVVVWNSDFRFMPIQILFAGLVLLSYFGIRSQVITWLFFAVLCRSILDKKWWDKYKFFLPLLFLFWANLHGGFIIGLIVLVVITIKRRKIPEILILLISILVTLVNPYGLGLWKEVWIFVKDPYIRFFILEWRSIVFAITSVELLSVAYCWAFILHYRKKYEKHEILLAVLLFLAAFSSTRNFPLFLIYALILIRKGIANFMSDIAVNRLRISRFKTFWIIFFALTSFLALIQLWGDYEAGKSLSEDSYYPRLAVNYLTNHLPKGQIFSSYDWGGYLIWKLPQKRVFIDGRMSSMRQKNRAGESDYIFGEYMSLITSKTSLVKVFEKYKVDTVLLPRSWKDEKSKDIMQIYVSKFIKKLKNNNFKEIYQDRVAIIFTKKIPSSTAASWEEESE
;
A
#
# COMPACT_ATOMS: atom_id res chain seq x y z
N MET A 1 40.01 -4.27 -21.61
CA MET A 1 38.54 -4.51 -21.61
C MET A 1 37.84 -3.19 -21.87
N GLU A 2 37.98 -2.66 -23.08
CA GLU A 2 37.36 -1.39 -23.47
C GLU A 2 35.85 -1.61 -23.65
N LEU A 3 35.05 -0.91 -22.86
CA LEU A 3 33.65 -0.72 -23.18
C LEU A 3 33.59 -0.02 -24.54
N SER A 4 33.05 -0.68 -25.56
CA SER A 4 32.66 0.03 -26.79
C SER A 4 31.88 1.30 -26.40
N LYS A 5 32.14 2.44 -27.04
CA LYS A 5 31.52 3.75 -26.71
C LYS A 5 30.02 3.66 -26.43
N ARG A 6 29.30 2.76 -27.13
CA ARG A 6 27.88 2.46 -26.94
C ARG A 6 27.55 1.77 -25.60
N GLY A 7 28.37 0.82 -25.17
CA GLY A 7 28.18 0.15 -23.88
C GLY A 7 28.39 1.08 -22.70
N PHE A 8 29.32 2.03 -22.81
CA PHE A 8 29.48 3.10 -21.83
C PHE A 8 28.22 3.99 -21.75
N ILE A 9 27.71 4.47 -22.89
CA ILE A 9 26.51 5.31 -22.95
C ILE A 9 25.29 4.63 -22.30
N LEU A 10 25.04 3.35 -22.57
CA LEU A 10 23.86 2.63 -22.01
C LEU A 10 23.96 2.42 -20.49
N LYS A 11 25.17 2.21 -19.98
CA LYS A 11 25.42 2.19 -18.53
C LYS A 11 25.19 3.56 -17.90
N LEU A 12 25.65 4.63 -18.56
CA LEU A 12 25.40 5.99 -18.11
C LEU A 12 23.90 6.32 -18.10
N ILE A 13 23.16 5.97 -19.15
CA ILE A 13 21.69 6.12 -19.20
C ILE A 13 21.04 5.37 -18.04
N SER A 14 21.48 4.14 -17.78
CA SER A 14 20.92 3.35 -16.66
C SER A 14 21.19 4.00 -15.31
N LEU A 15 22.40 4.53 -15.09
CA LEU A 15 22.75 5.26 -13.87
C LEU A 15 21.91 6.54 -13.74
N LEU A 16 21.77 7.30 -14.82
CA LEU A 16 20.93 8.50 -14.84
C LEU A 16 19.46 8.16 -14.54
N LEU A 17 18.91 7.10 -15.12
CA LEU A 17 17.56 6.64 -14.80
C LEU A 17 17.41 6.27 -13.33
N LEU A 18 18.39 5.57 -12.73
CA LEU A 18 18.36 5.25 -11.30
C LEU A 18 18.37 6.52 -10.42
N ILE A 19 19.18 7.52 -10.77
CA ILE A 19 19.24 8.80 -10.05
C ILE A 19 17.91 9.57 -10.22
N ILE A 20 17.36 9.60 -11.43
CA ILE A 20 16.06 10.23 -11.73
C ILE A 20 14.98 9.55 -10.90
N TYR A 21 14.89 8.21 -10.91
CA TYR A 21 13.90 7.51 -10.10
C TYR A 21 14.12 7.71 -8.61
N ALA A 22 15.36 7.68 -8.10
CA ALA A 22 15.60 7.98 -6.68
C ALA A 22 15.06 9.37 -6.32
N THR A 23 15.26 10.36 -7.19
CA THR A 23 14.75 11.73 -7.00
C THR A 23 13.22 11.78 -7.06
N VAL A 24 12.62 11.15 -8.07
CA VAL A 24 11.16 11.15 -8.27
C VAL A 24 10.43 10.40 -7.16
N PHE A 25 10.97 9.25 -6.73
CA PHE A 25 10.44 8.53 -5.56
C PHE A 25 10.50 9.40 -4.31
N LEU A 26 11.62 10.09 -4.06
CA LEU A 26 11.74 10.98 -2.92
C LEU A 26 10.73 12.13 -2.97
N ILE A 27 10.58 12.77 -4.13
CA ILE A 27 9.57 13.82 -4.35
C ILE A 27 8.17 13.28 -4.08
N ARG A 28 7.83 12.11 -4.64
CA ARG A 28 6.53 11.47 -4.42
C ARG A 28 6.30 11.19 -2.94
N ALA A 29 7.25 10.57 -2.23
CA ALA A 29 7.08 10.29 -0.80
C ALA A 29 6.90 11.55 0.03
N LYS A 30 7.52 12.68 -0.35
CA LYS A 30 7.35 13.95 0.36
C LYS A 30 5.99 14.61 0.11
N ILE A 31 5.43 14.46 -1.09
CA ILE A 31 4.16 15.08 -1.47
C ILE A 31 2.96 14.23 -1.05
N TYR A 32 3.02 12.93 -1.34
CA TYR A 32 1.96 11.98 -1.06
C TYR A 32 1.96 11.61 0.43
N LEU A 33 0.83 11.82 1.10
CA LEU A 33 0.62 11.37 2.48
C LEU A 33 -0.33 10.18 2.48
N ASP A 34 0.21 9.06 2.92
CA ASP A 34 -0.51 7.81 2.98
C ASP A 34 -1.57 7.79 4.09
N SER A 35 -2.76 7.23 3.80
CA SER A 35 -3.87 7.16 4.77
C SER A 35 -3.52 6.32 6.00
N ASP A 36 -2.61 5.37 5.83
CA ASP A 36 -2.23 4.42 6.86
C ASP A 36 -1.01 4.86 7.68
N PHE A 37 -0.30 5.90 7.23
CA PHE A 37 0.90 6.39 7.88
C PHE A 37 0.66 6.72 9.36
N GLY A 38 -0.43 7.42 9.65
CA GLY A 38 -0.66 8.00 10.97
C GLY A 38 -0.93 6.97 12.06
N TRP A 39 -1.71 5.92 11.76
CA TRP A 39 -1.96 4.86 12.74
C TRP A 39 -0.73 3.95 12.92
N GLY A 40 0.04 3.68 11.86
CA GLY A 40 1.26 2.88 11.95
C GLY A 40 2.34 3.56 12.79
N LEU A 41 2.52 4.88 12.60
CA LEU A 41 3.42 5.68 13.42
C LEU A 41 3.05 5.60 14.92
N ARG A 42 1.76 5.82 15.24
CA ARG A 42 1.27 5.82 16.62
C ARG A 42 1.28 4.43 17.26
N LEU A 43 1.08 3.35 16.49
CA LEU A 43 1.27 1.98 16.98
C LEU A 43 2.71 1.76 17.42
N GLY A 44 3.69 2.17 16.60
CA GLY A 44 5.10 2.07 16.95
C GLY A 44 5.44 2.80 18.24
N GLU A 45 4.90 4.00 18.43
CA GLU A 45 5.07 4.78 19.66
C GLU A 45 4.42 4.12 20.88
N ILE A 46 3.22 3.55 20.74
CA ILE A 46 2.55 2.78 21.80
C ILE A 46 3.37 1.56 22.17
N ILE A 47 3.86 0.79 21.19
CA ILE A 47 4.65 -0.42 21.43
C ILE A 47 5.93 -0.07 22.19
N LEU A 48 6.61 1.01 21.80
CA LEU A 48 7.83 1.46 22.47
C LEU A 48 7.59 1.96 23.90
N LYS A 49 6.43 2.54 24.18
CA LYS A 49 6.10 3.12 25.48
C LYS A 49 5.49 2.12 26.46
N SER A 50 4.58 1.27 25.97
CA SER A 50 3.68 0.47 26.81
C SER A 50 3.64 -1.02 26.45
N GLY A 51 4.42 -1.46 25.45
CA GLY A 51 4.42 -2.84 24.96
C GLY A 51 3.34 -3.14 23.93
N PHE A 52 3.26 -4.41 23.52
CA PHE A 52 2.41 -4.85 22.41
C PHE A 52 0.92 -4.79 22.76
N PRO A 53 0.10 -3.99 22.05
CA PRO A 53 -1.32 -3.89 22.32
C PRO A 53 -2.04 -5.20 21.95
N THR A 54 -2.86 -5.73 22.87
CA THR A 54 -3.69 -6.93 22.64
C THR A 54 -5.12 -6.59 22.22
N SER A 55 -5.51 -5.32 22.28
CA SER A 55 -6.79 -4.80 21.83
C SER A 55 -6.61 -3.51 21.03
N ASP A 56 -7.63 -3.10 20.27
CA ASP A 56 -7.55 -1.89 19.47
C ASP A 56 -7.35 -0.62 20.34
N PRO A 57 -6.23 0.12 20.15
CA PRO A 57 -5.93 1.26 21.01
C PRO A 57 -6.59 2.58 20.56
N PHE A 58 -7.12 2.64 19.34
CA PHE A 58 -7.47 3.91 18.70
C PHE A 58 -8.96 4.17 18.53
N SER A 59 -9.79 3.14 18.36
CA SER A 59 -11.22 3.33 18.14
C SER A 59 -11.99 3.37 19.46
N TYR A 60 -13.06 4.17 19.48
CA TYR A 60 -14.07 4.09 20.56
C TYR A 60 -15.25 3.19 20.20
N THR A 61 -15.31 2.70 18.95
CA THR A 61 -16.42 1.88 18.43
C THR A 61 -16.16 0.38 18.55
N MET A 62 -14.90 -0.05 18.50
CA MET A 62 -14.49 -1.45 18.74
C MET A 62 -13.26 -1.56 19.66
N PRO A 63 -13.23 -0.89 20.84
CA PRO A 63 -12.06 -0.88 21.72
C PRO A 63 -11.67 -2.26 22.27
N SER A 64 -12.60 -3.23 22.29
CA SER A 64 -12.33 -4.60 22.76
C SER A 64 -11.91 -5.56 21.65
N TYR A 65 -11.77 -5.09 20.39
CA TYR A 65 -11.34 -5.97 19.30
C TYR A 65 -9.93 -6.50 19.57
N ALA A 66 -9.77 -7.82 19.53
CA ALA A 66 -8.48 -8.47 19.73
C ALA A 66 -7.58 -8.25 18.50
N TYR A 67 -6.72 -7.24 18.59
CA TYR A 67 -5.89 -6.77 17.49
C TYR A 67 -4.48 -7.36 17.59
N ALA A 68 -3.97 -7.89 16.48
CA ALA A 68 -2.56 -8.24 16.33
C ALA A 68 -1.93 -7.38 15.23
N ASP A 69 -0.91 -6.61 15.59
CA ASP A 69 -0.20 -5.79 14.63
C ASP A 69 0.75 -6.67 13.80
N HIS A 70 0.30 -7.05 12.60
CA HIS A 70 1.09 -7.86 11.66
C HIS A 70 2.24 -7.09 10.99
N GLU A 71 2.42 -5.80 11.30
CA GLU A 71 3.47 -4.92 10.77
C GLU A 71 4.23 -4.22 11.92
N TRP A 72 4.21 -4.81 13.13
CA TRP A 72 4.74 -4.18 14.33
C TRP A 72 6.20 -3.73 14.23
N LEU A 73 7.08 -4.50 13.57
CA LEU A 73 8.50 -4.17 13.52
C LEU A 73 8.75 -2.96 12.63
N ILE A 74 8.00 -2.82 11.53
CA ILE A 74 8.12 -1.64 10.68
C ILE A 74 7.52 -0.42 11.36
N HIS A 75 6.43 -0.57 12.14
CA HIS A 75 5.88 0.53 12.94
C HIS A 75 6.86 1.05 14.00
N ILE A 76 7.53 0.15 14.74
CA ILE A 76 8.60 0.53 15.67
C ILE A 76 9.71 1.28 14.94
N GLY A 77 10.16 0.74 13.80
CA GLY A 77 11.19 1.37 12.97
C GLY A 77 10.79 2.77 12.51
N MET A 78 9.55 2.92 12.02
CA MET A 78 8.96 4.18 11.59
C MET A 78 8.90 5.18 12.75
N ALA A 79 8.41 4.79 13.93
CA ALA A 79 8.34 5.65 15.11
C ALA A 79 9.73 6.17 15.54
N LYS A 80 10.72 5.28 15.66
CA LYS A 80 12.09 5.67 16.01
C LYS A 80 12.69 6.62 14.99
N LEU A 81 12.63 6.27 13.71
CA LEU A 81 13.23 7.08 12.64
C LEU A 81 12.51 8.42 12.47
N TYR A 82 11.18 8.44 12.62
CA TYR A 82 10.40 9.66 12.60
C TYR A 82 10.82 10.63 13.70
N SER A 83 11.04 10.14 14.93
CA SER A 83 11.50 10.98 16.03
C SER A 83 12.88 11.62 15.80
N LEU A 84 13.75 10.97 15.00
CA LEU A 84 15.11 11.43 14.72
C LEU A 84 15.21 12.33 13.48
N THR A 85 14.42 12.04 12.45
CA THR A 85 14.61 12.61 11.10
C THR A 85 13.34 13.22 10.50
N GLY A 86 12.21 13.11 11.21
CA GLY A 86 10.89 13.49 10.72
C GLY A 86 10.45 12.69 9.50
N TYR A 87 9.45 13.21 8.80
CA TYR A 87 8.87 12.58 7.61
C TYR A 87 9.87 12.50 6.44
N THR A 88 10.77 13.47 6.31
CA THR A 88 11.75 13.51 5.21
C THR A 88 12.76 12.36 5.29
N GLY A 89 13.24 12.01 6.49
CA GLY A 89 14.15 10.87 6.61
C GLY A 89 13.46 9.53 6.34
N LEU A 90 12.20 9.37 6.75
CA LEU A 90 11.40 8.21 6.35
C LEU A 90 11.23 8.14 4.83
N ALA A 91 10.91 9.26 4.18
CA ALA A 91 10.79 9.33 2.73
C ALA A 91 12.08 8.83 2.03
N LEU A 92 13.25 9.28 2.50
CA LEU A 92 14.54 8.84 1.97
C LEU A 92 14.75 7.33 2.17
N ILE A 93 14.47 6.79 3.36
CA ILE A 93 14.68 5.36 3.66
C ILE A 93 13.79 4.48 2.78
N PHE A 94 12.50 4.80 2.66
CA PHE A 94 11.58 4.04 1.80
C PHE A 94 11.95 4.17 0.32
N THR A 95 12.45 5.33 -0.13
CA THR A 95 13.02 5.50 -1.47
C THR A 95 14.20 4.56 -1.68
N LEU A 96 15.16 4.50 -0.74
CA LEU A 96 16.33 3.62 -0.85
C LEU A 96 15.93 2.14 -0.90
N ILE A 97 14.90 1.73 -0.15
CA ILE A 97 14.38 0.35 -0.18
C ILE A 97 13.78 0.03 -1.56
N ALA A 98 12.97 0.93 -2.13
CA ALA A 98 12.40 0.76 -3.47
C ALA A 98 13.50 0.68 -4.55
N ILE A 99 14.50 1.57 -4.50
CA ILE A 99 15.67 1.53 -5.40
C ILE A 99 16.47 0.24 -5.19
N GLY A 100 16.63 -0.21 -3.95
CA GLY A 100 17.25 -1.50 -3.64
C GLY A 100 16.55 -2.67 -4.32
N ALA A 101 15.21 -2.69 -4.33
CA ALA A 101 14.44 -3.71 -5.03
C ALA A 101 14.72 -3.69 -6.55
N ILE A 102 14.75 -2.50 -7.16
CA ILE A 102 15.09 -2.32 -8.58
C ILE A 102 16.51 -2.84 -8.86
N LEU A 103 17.49 -2.46 -8.04
CA LEU A 103 18.89 -2.89 -8.18
C LEU A 103 19.04 -4.41 -8.12
N VAL A 104 18.33 -5.08 -7.22
CA VAL A 104 18.33 -6.55 -7.12
C VAL A 104 17.77 -7.20 -8.39
N VAL A 105 16.67 -6.66 -8.93
CA VAL A 105 16.02 -7.18 -10.14
C VAL A 105 16.91 -7.02 -11.38
N VAL A 106 17.56 -5.86 -11.53
CA VAL A 106 18.42 -5.58 -12.70
C VAL A 106 19.86 -6.06 -12.54
N TRP A 107 20.19 -6.69 -11.40
CA TRP A 107 21.53 -7.18 -11.12
C TRP A 107 21.99 -8.21 -12.17
N ASN A 108 23.16 -7.96 -12.77
CA ASN A 108 23.73 -8.74 -13.88
C ASN A 108 22.86 -8.79 -15.15
N SER A 109 21.89 -7.88 -15.32
CA SER A 109 21.18 -7.75 -16.58
C SER A 109 22.12 -7.34 -17.72
N ASP A 110 21.75 -7.72 -18.94
CA ASP A 110 22.45 -7.24 -20.13
C ASP A 110 22.33 -5.71 -20.20
N PHE A 111 23.47 -5.01 -20.21
CA PHE A 111 23.53 -3.55 -20.19
C PHE A 111 22.77 -2.90 -21.34
N ARG A 112 22.52 -3.63 -22.45
CA ARG A 112 21.73 -3.16 -23.59
C ARG A 112 20.25 -3.00 -23.27
N PHE A 113 19.77 -3.76 -22.30
CA PHE A 113 18.36 -3.87 -21.91
C PHE A 113 18.09 -3.32 -20.51
N MET A 114 19.14 -3.10 -19.73
CA MET A 114 19.03 -2.53 -18.38
C MET A 114 18.23 -1.21 -18.34
N PRO A 115 18.37 -0.26 -19.29
CA PRO A 115 17.55 0.95 -19.29
C PRO A 115 16.04 0.68 -19.32
N ILE A 116 15.55 -0.23 -20.17
CA ILE A 116 14.11 -0.52 -20.25
C ILE A 116 13.60 -1.21 -18.98
N GLN A 117 14.45 -2.03 -18.34
CA GLN A 117 14.07 -2.76 -17.14
C GLN A 117 13.96 -1.80 -15.96
N ILE A 118 14.90 -0.84 -15.85
CA ILE A 118 14.83 0.25 -14.87
C ILE A 118 13.61 1.13 -15.16
N LEU A 119 13.32 1.43 -16.42
CA LEU A 119 12.15 2.21 -16.82
C LEU A 119 10.85 1.55 -16.37
N PHE A 120 10.64 0.26 -16.69
CA PHE A 120 9.45 -0.48 -16.24
C PHE A 120 9.37 -0.59 -14.73
N ALA A 121 10.47 -1.00 -14.07
CA ALA A 121 10.50 -1.16 -12.61
C ALA A 121 10.22 0.17 -11.91
N GLY A 122 10.88 1.25 -12.34
CA GLY A 122 10.73 2.58 -11.76
C GLY A 122 9.31 3.10 -11.88
N LEU A 123 8.69 3.05 -13.07
CA LEU A 123 7.34 3.59 -13.28
C LEU A 123 6.28 2.84 -12.51
N VAL A 124 6.27 1.52 -12.65
CA VAL A 124 5.24 0.70 -12.00
C VAL A 124 5.39 0.79 -10.50
N LEU A 125 6.59 0.59 -9.95
CA LEU A 125 6.77 0.68 -8.50
C LEU A 125 6.44 2.09 -7.98
N LEU A 126 6.71 3.15 -8.74
CA LEU A 126 6.37 4.52 -8.35
C LEU A 126 4.86 4.71 -8.17
N SER A 127 4.03 4.17 -9.06
CA SER A 127 2.56 4.33 -8.97
C SER A 127 1.99 3.72 -7.68
N TYR A 128 2.66 2.71 -7.12
CA TYR A 128 2.29 2.07 -5.84
C TYR A 128 3.14 2.56 -4.64
N PHE A 129 4.03 3.53 -4.86
CA PHE A 129 4.99 3.95 -3.85
C PHE A 129 4.40 4.97 -2.88
N GLY A 130 4.76 4.79 -1.61
CA GLY A 130 4.49 5.67 -0.48
C GLY A 130 5.30 5.21 0.74
N ILE A 131 5.22 5.92 1.86
CA ILE A 131 5.81 5.49 3.14
C ILE A 131 4.92 4.41 3.75
N ARG A 132 4.98 3.20 3.19
CA ARG A 132 4.15 2.04 3.53
C ARG A 132 4.98 0.77 3.64
N SER A 133 4.62 -0.07 4.60
CA SER A 133 5.17 -1.40 4.87
C SER A 133 5.31 -2.30 3.62
N GLN A 134 4.41 -2.17 2.65
CA GLN A 134 4.46 -2.95 1.40
C GLN A 134 5.75 -2.76 0.57
N VAL A 135 6.42 -1.61 0.69
CA VAL A 135 7.68 -1.35 -0.03
C VAL A 135 8.80 -2.28 0.46
N ILE A 136 8.76 -2.69 1.73
CA ILE A 136 9.67 -3.69 2.29
C ILE A 136 9.51 -5.02 1.55
N THR A 137 8.26 -5.43 1.32
CA THR A 137 7.92 -6.66 0.60
C THR A 137 8.50 -6.68 -0.80
N TRP A 138 8.60 -5.54 -1.49
CA TRP A 138 9.22 -5.49 -2.82
C TRP A 138 10.69 -5.92 -2.79
N LEU A 139 11.46 -5.41 -1.84
CA LEU A 139 12.87 -5.76 -1.70
C LEU A 139 13.04 -7.24 -1.31
N PHE A 140 12.29 -7.69 -0.30
CA PHE A 140 12.38 -9.07 0.18
C PHE A 140 11.95 -10.07 -0.90
N PHE A 141 10.88 -9.75 -1.64
CA PHE A 141 10.41 -10.54 -2.76
C PHE A 141 11.40 -10.54 -3.92
N ALA A 142 12.02 -9.39 -4.25
CA ALA A 142 13.08 -9.33 -5.27
C ALA A 142 14.27 -10.22 -4.89
N VAL A 143 14.72 -10.19 -3.64
CA VAL A 143 15.80 -11.05 -3.13
C VAL A 143 15.42 -12.53 -3.19
N LEU A 144 14.19 -12.88 -2.79
CA LEU A 144 13.69 -14.25 -2.88
C LEU A 144 13.66 -14.73 -4.34
N CYS A 145 13.02 -13.98 -5.24
CA CYS A 145 12.91 -14.33 -6.66
C CYS A 145 14.28 -14.44 -7.32
N ARG A 146 15.22 -13.55 -6.98
CA ARG A 146 16.60 -13.65 -7.47
C ARG A 146 17.27 -14.92 -6.97
N SER A 147 17.09 -15.26 -5.69
CA SER A 147 17.70 -16.42 -5.06
C SER A 147 17.20 -17.74 -5.63
N ILE A 148 15.91 -17.86 -5.95
CA ILE A 148 15.33 -19.10 -6.49
C ILE A 148 15.62 -19.30 -7.98
N LEU A 149 15.71 -18.22 -8.76
CA LEU A 149 15.87 -18.26 -10.22
C LEU A 149 17.34 -18.32 -10.66
N ASP A 150 18.27 -17.85 -9.84
CA ASP A 150 19.70 -17.91 -10.13
C ASP A 150 20.38 -19.03 -9.33
N LYS A 151 20.89 -20.05 -10.03
CA LYS A 151 21.54 -21.21 -9.41
C LYS A 151 22.70 -20.80 -8.48
N LYS A 152 23.50 -19.80 -8.85
CA LYS A 152 24.63 -19.35 -8.00
C LYS A 152 24.13 -18.72 -6.71
N TRP A 153 23.04 -17.96 -6.78
CA TRP A 153 22.43 -17.38 -5.59
C TRP A 153 21.77 -18.44 -4.72
N TRP A 154 21.07 -19.39 -5.33
CA TRP A 154 20.45 -20.49 -4.61
C TRP A 154 21.48 -21.27 -3.79
N ASP A 155 22.54 -21.74 -4.45
CA ASP A 155 23.54 -22.59 -3.79
C ASP A 155 24.27 -21.85 -2.67
N LYS A 156 24.46 -20.52 -2.81
CA LYS A 156 25.14 -19.69 -1.81
C LYS A 156 24.23 -19.21 -0.67
N TYR A 157 22.97 -18.88 -0.95
CA TYR A 157 22.12 -18.12 -0.03
C TYR A 157 20.85 -18.84 0.45
N LYS A 158 20.52 -20.03 -0.07
CA LYS A 158 19.27 -20.74 0.30
C LYS A 158 19.10 -20.97 1.81
N PHE A 159 20.18 -21.16 2.56
CA PHE A 159 20.14 -21.35 4.01
C PHE A 159 19.85 -20.06 4.80
N PHE A 160 19.92 -18.89 4.16
CA PHE A 160 19.50 -17.61 4.74
C PHE A 160 18.03 -17.30 4.47
N LEU A 161 17.33 -18.10 3.66
CA LEU A 161 15.90 -17.87 3.39
C LEU A 161 15.02 -17.92 4.65
N PRO A 162 15.24 -18.82 5.63
CA PRO A 162 14.48 -18.75 6.88
C PRO A 162 14.67 -17.42 7.61
N LEU A 163 15.89 -16.86 7.61
CA LEU A 163 16.14 -15.54 8.20
C LEU A 163 15.41 -14.42 7.44
N LEU A 164 15.36 -14.51 6.10
CA LEU A 164 14.55 -13.61 5.28
C LEU A 164 13.08 -13.65 5.71
N PHE A 165 12.49 -14.83 5.89
CA PHE A 165 11.09 -14.99 6.32
C PHE A 165 10.84 -14.56 7.77
N LEU A 166 11.80 -14.77 8.68
CA LEU A 166 11.73 -14.28 10.06
C LEU A 166 11.54 -12.76 10.07
N PHE A 167 12.39 -12.02 9.37
CA PHE A 167 12.26 -10.56 9.31
C PHE A 167 11.03 -10.13 8.52
N TRP A 168 10.74 -10.78 7.39
CA TRP A 168 9.61 -10.41 6.54
C TRP A 168 8.28 -10.52 7.28
N ALA A 169 8.04 -11.63 7.97
CA ALA A 169 6.80 -11.87 8.69
C ALA A 169 6.52 -10.83 9.78
N ASN A 170 7.58 -10.24 10.35
CA ASN A 170 7.48 -9.19 11.36
C ASN A 170 7.38 -7.78 10.77
N LEU A 171 7.69 -7.59 9.48
CA LEU A 171 7.67 -6.30 8.78
C LEU A 171 6.44 -6.10 7.90
N HIS A 172 5.93 -7.15 7.25
CA HIS A 172 4.79 -7.02 6.31
C HIS A 172 4.12 -8.37 6.02
N GLY A 173 2.78 -8.39 5.90
CA GLY A 173 2.00 -9.59 5.59
C GLY A 173 2.27 -10.24 4.21
N GLY A 174 3.00 -9.57 3.33
CA GLY A 174 3.37 -10.05 1.99
C GLY A 174 4.28 -11.30 1.98
N PHE A 175 4.82 -11.69 3.14
CA PHE A 175 5.61 -12.92 3.28
C PHE A 175 4.84 -14.18 2.83
N ILE A 176 3.50 -14.18 2.89
CA ILE A 176 2.68 -15.31 2.42
C ILE A 176 2.90 -15.59 0.93
N ILE A 177 2.98 -14.55 0.10
CA ILE A 177 3.28 -14.70 -1.32
C ILE A 177 4.69 -15.26 -1.51
N GLY A 178 5.64 -14.84 -0.66
CA GLY A 178 6.98 -15.44 -0.62
C GLY A 178 6.96 -16.93 -0.27
N LEU A 179 6.16 -17.35 0.70
CA LEU A 179 6.03 -18.77 1.08
C LEU A 179 5.44 -19.60 -0.06
N ILE A 180 4.42 -19.08 -0.77
CA ILE A 180 3.86 -19.74 -1.96
C ILE A 180 4.94 -19.97 -3.02
N VAL A 181 5.77 -18.96 -3.28
CA VAL A 181 6.91 -19.08 -4.20
C VAL A 181 7.90 -20.16 -3.73
N LEU A 182 8.24 -20.18 -2.44
CA LEU A 182 9.16 -21.17 -1.87
C LEU A 182 8.58 -22.60 -1.94
N VAL A 183 7.28 -22.78 -1.74
CA VAL A 183 6.58 -24.06 -1.87
C VAL A 183 6.73 -24.62 -3.28
N VAL A 184 6.48 -23.81 -4.31
CA VAL A 184 6.60 -24.25 -5.71
C VAL A 184 8.03 -24.72 -6.03
N ILE A 185 9.04 -24.00 -5.54
CA ILE A 185 10.45 -24.35 -5.73
C ILE A 185 10.82 -25.63 -4.98
N THR A 186 10.30 -25.80 -3.77
CA THR A 186 10.52 -27.00 -2.95
C THR A 186 9.93 -28.24 -3.63
N ILE A 187 8.70 -28.14 -4.15
CA ILE A 187 8.02 -29.20 -4.90
C ILE A 187 8.78 -29.54 -6.21
N LYS A 188 9.38 -28.54 -6.86
CA LYS A 188 10.20 -28.73 -8.06
C LYS A 188 11.50 -29.47 -7.75
N ARG A 189 12.16 -29.14 -6.64
CA ARG A 189 13.49 -29.69 -6.29
C ARG A 189 13.43 -31.03 -5.55
N ARG A 190 12.39 -31.27 -4.73
CA ARG A 190 12.14 -32.53 -4.00
C ARG A 190 13.33 -33.08 -3.22
N LYS A 191 14.10 -32.18 -2.60
CA LYS A 191 15.30 -32.53 -1.82
C LYS A 191 15.08 -32.19 -0.35
N ILE A 192 15.66 -32.99 0.54
CA ILE A 192 15.50 -32.84 2.00
C ILE A 192 15.93 -31.44 2.49
N PRO A 193 17.09 -30.88 2.10
CA PRO A 193 17.48 -29.54 2.55
C PRO A 193 16.45 -28.47 2.19
N GLU A 194 15.83 -28.56 1.01
CA GLU A 194 14.80 -27.64 0.53
C GLU A 194 13.50 -27.77 1.33
N ILE A 195 13.10 -28.99 1.68
CA ILE A 195 11.95 -29.24 2.56
C ILE A 195 12.21 -28.65 3.94
N LEU A 196 13.41 -28.87 4.50
CA LEU A 196 13.80 -28.30 5.79
C LEU A 196 13.81 -26.77 5.73
N ILE A 197 14.35 -26.16 4.67
CA ILE A 197 14.32 -24.70 4.49
C ILE A 197 12.88 -24.18 4.48
N LEU A 198 11.96 -24.84 3.77
CA LEU A 198 10.54 -24.46 3.77
C LEU A 198 9.92 -24.58 5.16
N LEU A 199 10.10 -25.73 5.84
CA LEU A 199 9.54 -25.95 7.17
C LEU A 199 10.06 -24.93 8.18
N ILE A 200 11.37 -24.69 8.21
CA ILE A 200 11.97 -23.68 9.09
C ILE A 200 11.46 -22.29 8.71
N SER A 201 11.36 -21.97 7.42
CA SER A 201 10.83 -20.67 6.96
C SER A 201 9.38 -20.44 7.40
N ILE A 202 8.54 -21.47 7.46
CA ILE A 202 7.18 -21.38 8.01
C ILE A 202 7.25 -21.19 9.53
N LEU A 203 8.01 -22.02 10.24
CA LEU A 203 8.10 -21.98 11.71
C LEU A 203 8.62 -20.65 12.22
N VAL A 204 9.64 -20.07 11.58
CA VAL A 204 10.20 -18.78 12.02
C VAL A 204 9.25 -17.60 11.81
N THR A 205 8.22 -17.71 10.95
CA THR A 205 7.17 -16.67 10.88
C THR A 205 6.31 -16.60 12.15
N LEU A 206 6.31 -17.65 12.98
CA LEU A 206 5.62 -17.69 14.27
C LEU A 206 6.42 -17.01 15.38
N VAL A 207 7.69 -16.68 15.12
CA VAL A 207 8.56 -15.94 16.05
C VAL A 207 8.22 -14.45 15.95
N ASN A 208 7.11 -14.09 16.58
CA ASN A 208 6.60 -12.73 16.69
C ASN A 208 5.80 -12.57 18.00
N PRO A 209 5.58 -11.33 18.49
CA PRO A 209 4.90 -11.06 19.76
C PRO A 209 3.46 -11.59 19.85
N TYR A 210 2.81 -11.83 18.71
CA TYR A 210 1.42 -12.27 18.59
C TYR A 210 1.28 -13.76 18.23
N GLY A 211 2.38 -14.47 18.00
CA GLY A 211 2.38 -15.88 17.56
C GLY A 211 1.49 -16.14 16.34
N LEU A 212 0.45 -16.98 16.54
CA LEU A 212 -0.55 -17.32 15.52
C LEU A 212 -1.52 -16.17 15.21
N GLY A 213 -1.63 -15.16 16.08
CA GLY A 213 -2.47 -13.98 15.86
C GLY A 213 -2.09 -13.23 14.58
N LEU A 214 -0.80 -13.19 14.24
CA LEU A 214 -0.31 -12.58 13.01
C LEU A 214 -0.88 -13.28 11.76
N TRP A 215 -0.86 -14.62 11.74
CA TRP A 215 -1.45 -15.41 10.65
C TRP A 215 -2.97 -15.23 10.57
N LYS A 216 -3.64 -15.14 11.72
CA LYS A 216 -5.09 -14.88 11.78
C LYS A 216 -5.44 -13.55 11.11
N GLU A 217 -4.71 -12.49 11.40
CA GLU A 217 -4.94 -11.16 10.80
C GLU A 217 -4.73 -11.18 9.29
N VAL A 218 -3.63 -11.76 8.80
CA VAL A 218 -3.41 -11.83 7.34
C VAL A 218 -4.51 -12.67 6.67
N TRP A 219 -4.96 -13.74 7.32
CA TRP A 219 -6.03 -14.59 6.79
C TRP A 219 -7.39 -13.89 6.72
N ILE A 220 -7.70 -13.01 7.68
CA ILE A 220 -8.92 -12.18 7.68
C ILE A 220 -8.96 -11.32 6.41
N PHE A 221 -7.87 -10.62 6.09
CA PHE A 221 -7.80 -9.79 4.88
C PHE A 221 -7.89 -10.61 3.59
N VAL A 222 -7.21 -11.76 3.50
CA VAL A 222 -7.24 -12.60 2.29
C VAL A 222 -8.66 -13.12 2.00
N LYS A 223 -9.43 -13.44 3.04
CA LYS A 223 -10.78 -14.01 2.92
C LYS A 223 -11.90 -13.00 2.77
N ASP A 224 -11.67 -11.72 3.01
CA ASP A 224 -12.74 -10.72 2.94
C ASP A 224 -13.01 -10.33 1.48
N PRO A 225 -14.16 -10.69 0.89
CA PRO A 225 -14.50 -10.21 -0.45
C PRO A 225 -14.91 -8.73 -0.46
N TYR A 226 -15.35 -8.16 0.67
CA TYR A 226 -15.87 -6.79 0.74
C TYR A 226 -14.79 -5.75 0.47
N ILE A 227 -13.55 -5.97 0.95
CA ILE A 227 -12.45 -5.02 0.73
C ILE A 227 -12.18 -4.82 -0.76
N ARG A 228 -12.39 -5.85 -1.60
CA ARG A 228 -12.15 -5.79 -3.05
C ARG A 228 -13.14 -4.88 -3.79
N PHE A 229 -14.30 -4.60 -3.20
CA PHE A 229 -15.30 -3.71 -3.80
C PHE A 229 -15.15 -2.27 -3.31
N PHE A 230 -14.79 -2.06 -2.04
CA PHE A 230 -14.82 -0.75 -1.40
C PHE A 230 -13.45 -0.08 -1.26
N ILE A 231 -12.35 -0.82 -1.32
CA ILE A 231 -10.99 -0.27 -1.19
C ILE A 231 -10.27 -0.32 -2.52
N LEU A 232 -9.79 0.84 -3.00
CA LEU A 232 -9.20 1.00 -4.33
C LEU A 232 -8.00 0.07 -4.58
N GLU A 233 -7.12 -0.11 -3.59
CA GLU A 233 -5.93 -0.98 -3.71
C GLU A 233 -6.26 -2.48 -3.79
N TRP A 234 -7.45 -2.89 -3.37
CA TRP A 234 -7.90 -4.29 -3.42
C TRP A 234 -8.75 -4.60 -4.64
N ARG A 235 -9.09 -3.58 -5.44
CA ARG A 235 -9.82 -3.76 -6.70
C ARG A 235 -8.96 -4.47 -7.74
N SER A 236 -9.63 -5.18 -8.65
CA SER A 236 -8.97 -5.80 -9.80
C SER A 236 -8.25 -4.74 -10.65
N ILE A 237 -7.07 -5.11 -11.17
CA ILE A 237 -6.28 -4.23 -12.01
C ILE A 237 -6.97 -3.83 -13.31
N VAL A 238 -7.97 -4.58 -13.78
CA VAL A 238 -8.72 -4.24 -15.00
C VAL A 238 -9.30 -2.82 -14.95
N PHE A 239 -9.62 -2.32 -13.75
CA PHE A 239 -10.19 -0.98 -13.56
C PHE A 239 -9.16 0.13 -13.36
N ALA A 240 -7.87 -0.21 -13.27
CA ALA A 240 -6.79 0.73 -12.93
C ALA A 240 -5.52 0.55 -13.77
N ILE A 241 -5.51 -0.40 -14.72
CA ILE A 241 -4.31 -0.76 -15.48
C ILE A 241 -3.82 0.42 -16.32
N THR A 242 -2.54 0.76 -16.17
CA THR A 242 -1.91 1.80 -16.99
C THR A 242 -1.36 1.23 -18.29
N SER A 243 -1.09 2.10 -19.27
CA SER A 243 -0.44 1.70 -20.53
C SER A 243 0.92 1.05 -20.31
N VAL A 244 1.70 1.52 -19.32
CA VAL A 244 3.02 0.96 -19.01
C VAL A 244 2.89 -0.43 -18.36
N GLU A 245 1.92 -0.60 -17.46
CA GLU A 245 1.62 -1.91 -16.86
C GLU A 245 1.21 -2.92 -17.92
N LEU A 246 0.30 -2.54 -18.82
CA LEU A 246 -0.13 -3.36 -19.94
C LEU A 246 1.04 -3.74 -20.86
N LEU A 247 1.91 -2.77 -21.19
CA LEU A 247 3.11 -3.03 -21.98
C LEU A 247 4.08 -3.99 -21.27
N SER A 248 4.25 -3.86 -19.95
CA SER A 248 5.13 -4.74 -19.18
C SER A 248 4.60 -6.19 -19.14
N VAL A 249 3.28 -6.37 -19.01
CA VAL A 249 2.59 -7.66 -19.08
C VAL A 249 2.76 -8.26 -20.47
N ALA A 250 2.47 -7.49 -21.53
CA ALA A 250 2.62 -7.93 -22.91
C ALA A 250 4.07 -8.31 -23.23
N TYR A 251 5.04 -7.52 -22.75
CA TYR A 251 6.46 -7.77 -22.94
C TYR A 251 6.92 -9.07 -22.27
N CYS A 252 6.47 -9.33 -21.04
CA CYS A 252 6.74 -10.58 -20.33
C CYS A 252 6.13 -11.79 -21.06
N TRP A 253 4.84 -11.73 -21.38
CA TRP A 253 4.13 -12.84 -22.00
C TRP A 253 4.58 -13.12 -23.43
N ALA A 254 4.97 -12.11 -24.20
CA ALA A 254 5.54 -12.30 -25.54
C ALA A 254 6.78 -13.21 -25.49
N PHE A 255 7.69 -13.00 -24.54
CA PHE A 255 8.85 -13.87 -24.36
C PHE A 255 8.47 -15.25 -23.85
N ILE A 256 7.61 -15.34 -22.83
CA ILE A 256 7.20 -16.63 -22.26
C ILE A 256 6.53 -17.50 -23.33
N LEU A 257 5.62 -16.94 -24.13
CA LEU A 257 4.89 -17.67 -25.17
C LEU A 257 5.83 -18.09 -26.31
N HIS A 258 6.66 -17.17 -26.81
CA HIS A 258 7.58 -17.45 -27.92
C HIS A 258 8.67 -18.47 -27.52
N TYR A 259 9.24 -18.32 -26.32
CA TYR A 259 10.31 -19.19 -25.79
C TYR A 259 9.82 -20.22 -24.77
N ARG A 260 8.55 -20.62 -24.80
CA ARG A 260 7.93 -21.50 -23.78
C ARG A 260 8.71 -22.77 -23.47
N LYS A 261 9.41 -23.34 -24.46
CA LYS A 261 10.24 -24.56 -24.31
C LYS A 261 11.59 -24.32 -23.61
N LYS A 262 12.05 -23.06 -23.54
CA LYS A 262 13.30 -22.63 -22.86
C LYS A 262 13.04 -22.20 -21.42
N TYR A 263 11.79 -21.94 -21.05
CA TYR A 263 11.38 -21.71 -19.67
C TYR A 263 11.08 -23.03 -18.97
N GLU A 264 11.39 -23.08 -17.68
CA GLU A 264 11.04 -24.18 -16.81
C GLU A 264 9.56 -24.12 -16.45
N LYS A 265 8.90 -25.28 -16.30
CA LYS A 265 7.47 -25.33 -15.96
C LYS A 265 7.10 -24.54 -14.69
N HIS A 266 7.97 -24.58 -13.68
CA HIS A 266 7.76 -23.83 -12.44
C HIS A 266 7.93 -22.31 -12.63
N GLU A 267 8.77 -21.88 -13.57
CA GLU A 267 8.94 -20.46 -13.88
C GLU A 267 7.63 -19.88 -14.44
N ILE A 268 7.01 -20.63 -15.38
CA ILE A 268 5.73 -20.29 -16.00
C ILE A 268 4.60 -20.37 -14.98
N LEU A 269 4.55 -21.42 -14.15
CA LEU A 269 3.52 -21.57 -13.11
C LEU A 269 3.52 -20.36 -12.16
N LEU A 270 4.70 -19.95 -11.67
CA LEU A 270 4.81 -18.77 -10.82
C LEU A 270 4.42 -17.49 -11.54
N ALA A 271 4.78 -17.32 -12.83
CA ALA A 271 4.35 -16.18 -13.62
C ALA A 271 2.81 -16.11 -13.73
N VAL A 272 2.14 -17.25 -13.97
CA VAL A 272 0.67 -17.35 -14.00
C VAL A 272 0.08 -17.01 -12.63
N LEU A 273 0.57 -17.61 -11.55
CA LEU A 273 0.03 -17.39 -10.20
C LEU A 273 0.15 -15.92 -9.77
N LEU A 274 1.31 -15.30 -10.00
CA LEU A 274 1.52 -13.89 -9.68
C LEU A 274 0.72 -12.97 -10.60
N PHE A 275 0.57 -13.32 -11.88
CA PHE A 275 -0.30 -12.58 -12.79
C PHE A 275 -1.77 -12.65 -12.35
N LEU A 276 -2.27 -13.81 -11.92
CA LEU A 276 -3.62 -13.95 -11.37
C LEU A 276 -3.79 -13.17 -10.06
N ALA A 277 -2.78 -13.15 -9.20
CA ALA A 277 -2.78 -12.34 -7.99
C ALA A 277 -2.85 -10.84 -8.31
N ALA A 278 -2.08 -10.37 -9.29
CA ALA A 278 -2.11 -9.00 -9.81
C ALA A 278 -3.43 -8.66 -10.51
N PHE A 279 -4.00 -9.60 -11.27
CA PHE A 279 -5.30 -9.46 -11.89
C PHE A 279 -6.41 -9.31 -10.84
N SER A 280 -6.30 -10.06 -9.75
CA SER A 280 -7.25 -10.03 -8.64
C SER A 280 -7.16 -8.76 -7.79
N SER A 281 -6.00 -8.13 -7.66
CA SER A 281 -5.80 -6.91 -6.87
C SER A 281 -4.60 -6.11 -7.38
N THR A 282 -4.80 -4.82 -7.62
CA THR A 282 -3.75 -3.88 -8.05
C THR A 282 -2.53 -3.91 -7.12
N ARG A 283 -2.73 -4.08 -5.81
CA ARG A 283 -1.67 -4.20 -4.80
C ARG A 283 -0.63 -5.30 -5.10
N ASN A 284 -1.01 -6.35 -5.83
CA ASN A 284 -0.11 -7.46 -6.15
C ASN A 284 0.69 -7.26 -7.46
N PHE A 285 0.37 -6.24 -8.25
CA PHE A 285 1.05 -5.98 -9.53
C PHE A 285 2.56 -5.73 -9.41
N PRO A 286 3.04 -4.95 -8.41
CA PRO A 286 4.48 -4.83 -8.14
C PRO A 286 5.21 -6.17 -8.01
N LEU A 287 4.59 -7.16 -7.36
CA LEU A 287 5.20 -8.49 -7.15
C LEU A 287 5.25 -9.27 -8.46
N PHE A 288 4.19 -9.25 -9.25
CA PHE A 288 4.22 -9.81 -10.61
C PHE A 288 5.34 -9.20 -11.44
N LEU A 289 5.45 -7.86 -11.45
CA LEU A 289 6.47 -7.18 -12.26
C LEU A 289 7.89 -7.55 -11.82
N ILE A 290 8.18 -7.55 -10.52
CA ILE A 290 9.50 -7.92 -9.99
C ILE A 290 9.92 -9.31 -10.50
N TYR A 291 9.02 -10.28 -10.45
CA TYR A 291 9.27 -11.61 -10.96
C TYR A 291 9.37 -11.64 -12.50
N ALA A 292 8.47 -10.95 -13.18
CA ALA A 292 8.42 -10.85 -14.64
C ALA A 292 9.71 -10.28 -15.23
N LEU A 293 10.29 -9.24 -14.63
CA LEU A 293 11.54 -8.63 -15.10
C LEU A 293 12.73 -9.59 -15.07
N ILE A 294 12.78 -10.49 -14.08
CA ILE A 294 13.80 -11.55 -14.01
C ILE A 294 13.58 -12.58 -15.14
N LEU A 295 12.33 -12.95 -15.45
CA LEU A 295 12.03 -13.84 -16.57
C LEU A 295 12.26 -13.20 -17.94
N ILE A 296 11.96 -11.91 -18.09
CA ILE A 296 12.21 -11.12 -19.30
C ILE A 296 13.70 -11.16 -19.64
N ARG A 297 14.60 -11.08 -18.66
CA ARG A 297 16.05 -11.21 -18.89
C ARG A 297 16.41 -12.53 -19.58
N LYS A 298 15.81 -13.65 -19.18
CA LYS A 298 16.01 -14.97 -19.82
C LYS A 298 15.48 -14.97 -21.25
N GLY A 299 14.33 -14.34 -21.48
CA GLY A 299 13.73 -14.18 -22.81
C GLY A 299 14.60 -13.37 -23.75
N ILE A 300 15.12 -12.23 -23.26
CA ILE A 300 16.07 -11.38 -23.97
C ILE A 300 17.33 -12.17 -24.36
N ALA A 301 17.89 -12.97 -23.45
CA ALA A 301 19.09 -13.76 -23.74
C ALA A 301 18.85 -14.77 -24.88
N ASN A 302 17.71 -15.48 -24.85
CA ASN A 302 17.32 -16.39 -25.94
C ASN A 302 17.12 -15.63 -27.26
N PHE A 303 16.40 -14.51 -27.22
CA PHE A 303 16.15 -13.68 -28.39
C PHE A 303 17.42 -13.14 -29.03
N MET A 304 18.36 -12.65 -28.22
CA MET A 304 19.64 -12.18 -28.72
C MET A 304 20.45 -13.30 -29.37
N SER A 305 20.35 -14.53 -28.86
CA SER A 305 20.97 -15.71 -29.48
C SER A 305 20.39 -16.00 -30.87
N ASP A 306 19.07 -15.87 -31.05
CA ASP A 306 18.40 -16.17 -32.33
C ASP A 306 18.69 -15.13 -33.41
N ILE A 307 18.78 -13.85 -33.04
CA ILE A 307 19.00 -12.77 -34.01
C ILE A 307 20.48 -12.52 -34.31
N ALA A 308 21.39 -12.95 -33.41
CA ALA A 308 22.83 -12.73 -33.56
C ALA A 308 23.40 -13.28 -34.87
N VAL A 309 22.75 -14.30 -35.44
CA VAL A 309 23.17 -15.00 -36.66
C VAL A 309 22.94 -14.17 -37.94
N ASN A 310 22.05 -13.16 -37.91
CA ASN A 310 21.66 -12.42 -39.12
C ASN A 310 21.72 -10.89 -38.91
N ARG A 311 22.59 -10.22 -39.67
CA ARG A 311 22.78 -8.76 -39.61
C ARG A 311 21.52 -7.95 -39.92
N LEU A 312 20.66 -8.40 -40.85
CA LEU A 312 19.40 -7.74 -41.16
C LEU A 312 18.40 -7.85 -40.00
N ARG A 313 18.34 -9.00 -39.31
CA ARG A 313 17.50 -9.17 -38.11
C ARG A 313 17.95 -8.23 -36.99
N ILE A 314 19.27 -8.12 -36.77
CA ILE A 314 19.84 -7.17 -35.80
C ILE A 314 19.48 -5.72 -36.16
N SER A 315 19.55 -5.35 -37.44
CA SER A 315 19.22 -3.99 -37.89
C SER A 315 17.74 -3.66 -37.64
N ARG A 316 16.82 -4.53 -38.09
CA ARG A 316 15.38 -4.37 -37.87
C ARG A 316 15.02 -4.32 -36.39
N PHE A 317 15.66 -5.18 -35.58
CA PHE A 317 15.47 -5.19 -34.14
C PHE A 317 15.96 -3.88 -33.49
N LYS A 318 17.10 -3.32 -33.90
CA LYS A 318 17.57 -2.03 -33.38
C LYS A 318 16.56 -0.91 -33.65
N THR A 319 16.01 -0.83 -34.86
CA THR A 319 14.98 0.17 -35.20
C THR A 319 13.74 -0.02 -34.33
N PHE A 320 13.24 -1.24 -34.23
CA PHE A 320 12.12 -1.58 -33.33
C PHE A 320 12.42 -1.20 -31.88
N TRP A 321 13.62 -1.52 -31.38
CA TRP A 321 14.02 -1.28 -30.00
C TRP A 321 14.07 0.22 -29.67
N ILE A 322 14.58 1.04 -30.59
CA ILE A 322 14.61 2.50 -30.43
C ILE A 322 13.17 3.05 -30.38
N ILE A 323 12.30 2.62 -31.29
CA ILE A 323 10.90 3.04 -31.32
C ILE A 323 10.17 2.59 -30.04
N PHE A 324 10.37 1.33 -29.63
CA PHE A 324 9.77 0.76 -28.42
C PHE A 324 10.23 1.51 -27.17
N PHE A 325 11.53 1.81 -27.05
CA PHE A 325 12.07 2.58 -25.95
C PHE A 325 11.53 4.02 -25.95
N ALA A 326 11.46 4.68 -27.11
CA ALA A 326 10.93 6.03 -27.24
C ALA A 326 9.43 6.10 -26.88
N LEU A 327 8.62 5.16 -27.39
CA LEU A 327 7.19 5.05 -27.06
C LEU A 327 6.98 4.78 -25.56
N THR A 328 7.73 3.83 -24.99
CA THR A 328 7.64 3.54 -23.56
C THR A 328 8.05 4.74 -22.72
N SER A 329 9.09 5.48 -23.14
CA SER A 329 9.53 6.70 -22.46
C SER A 329 8.50 7.83 -22.58
N PHE A 330 7.80 7.96 -23.71
CA PHE A 330 6.72 8.92 -23.86
C PHE A 330 5.52 8.60 -22.94
N LEU A 331 5.09 7.34 -22.92
CA LEU A 331 4.05 6.87 -22.01
C LEU A 331 4.46 7.00 -20.54
N ALA A 332 5.75 6.79 -20.25
CA ALA A 332 6.34 7.01 -18.93
C ALA A 332 6.15 8.45 -18.47
N LEU A 333 6.42 9.44 -19.33
CA LEU A 333 6.26 10.85 -18.99
C LEU A 333 4.79 11.20 -18.68
N ILE A 334 3.84 10.65 -19.44
CA ILE A 334 2.40 10.82 -19.18
C ILE A 334 2.02 10.22 -17.83
N GLN A 335 2.47 9.00 -17.54
CA GLN A 335 2.20 8.32 -16.27
C GLN A 335 2.85 9.06 -15.09
N LEU A 336 4.09 9.52 -15.22
CA LEU A 336 4.78 10.32 -14.20
C LEU A 336 4.00 11.60 -13.86
N TRP A 337 3.47 12.28 -14.86
CA TRP A 337 2.64 13.46 -14.65
C TRP A 337 1.33 13.11 -13.93
N GLY A 338 0.64 12.05 -14.34
CA GLY A 338 -0.56 11.56 -13.65
C GLY A 338 -0.30 11.15 -12.20
N ASP A 339 0.79 10.42 -11.94
CA ASP A 339 1.21 10.00 -10.61
C ASP A 339 1.58 11.19 -9.72
N TYR A 340 2.17 12.25 -10.29
CA TYR A 340 2.47 13.49 -9.59
C TYR A 340 1.19 14.23 -9.18
N GLU A 341 0.25 14.43 -10.11
CA GLU A 341 -1.03 15.08 -9.80
C GLU A 341 -1.87 14.27 -8.81
N ALA A 342 -1.87 12.94 -8.94
CA ALA A 342 -2.50 12.04 -7.96
C ALA A 342 -1.85 12.19 -6.57
N GLY A 343 -0.52 12.17 -6.49
CA GLY A 343 0.20 12.36 -5.24
C GLY A 343 -0.08 13.73 -4.60
N LYS A 344 -0.12 14.79 -5.41
CA LYS A 344 -0.44 16.16 -4.96
C LYS A 344 -1.87 16.28 -4.46
N SER A 345 -2.84 15.67 -5.15
CA SER A 345 -4.23 15.68 -4.72
C SER A 345 -4.45 14.96 -3.39
N LEU A 346 -3.60 13.97 -3.07
CA LEU A 346 -3.55 13.22 -1.81
C LEU A 346 -2.50 13.75 -0.82
N SER A 347 -2.03 14.98 -0.99
CA SER A 347 -1.11 15.62 -0.04
C SER A 347 -1.83 16.07 1.24
N GLU A 348 -1.07 16.28 2.32
CA GLU A 348 -1.60 16.78 3.59
C GLU A 348 -2.42 18.07 3.42
N ASP A 349 -1.98 18.96 2.53
CA ASP A 349 -2.61 20.28 2.33
C ASP A 349 -3.88 20.25 1.47
N SER A 350 -4.04 19.22 0.64
CA SER A 350 -5.12 19.13 -0.34
C SER A 350 -6.20 18.13 0.06
N TYR A 351 -5.84 17.03 0.72
CA TYR A 351 -6.76 15.94 1.04
C TYR A 351 -7.13 15.84 2.52
N TYR A 352 -6.19 16.14 3.42
CA TYR A 352 -6.37 15.91 4.85
C TYR A 352 -6.85 17.17 5.59
N PRO A 353 -7.64 17.00 6.66
CA PRO A 353 -8.32 18.10 7.35
C PRO A 353 -7.39 18.89 8.28
N ARG A 354 -6.21 19.32 7.82
CA ARG A 354 -5.17 19.94 8.66
C ARG A 354 -5.68 21.15 9.44
N LEU A 355 -6.37 22.09 8.77
CA LEU A 355 -6.86 23.31 9.42
C LEU A 355 -8.05 23.01 10.34
N ALA A 356 -8.97 22.13 9.93
CA ALA A 356 -10.06 21.66 10.78
C ALA A 356 -9.56 20.92 12.05
N VAL A 357 -8.51 20.11 11.96
CA VAL A 357 -7.89 19.46 13.11
C VAL A 357 -7.23 20.48 14.03
N ASN A 358 -6.56 21.51 13.49
CA ASN A 358 -6.04 22.61 14.30
C ASN A 358 -7.17 23.36 15.03
N TYR A 359 -8.30 23.61 14.36
CA TYR A 359 -9.48 24.19 14.99
C TYR A 359 -10.01 23.31 16.13
N LEU A 360 -10.16 22.00 15.91
CA LEU A 360 -10.64 21.03 16.91
C LEU A 360 -9.68 20.89 18.09
N THR A 361 -8.38 21.05 17.89
CA THR A 361 -7.39 21.00 18.98
C THR A 361 -7.64 22.13 19.99
N ASN A 362 -8.07 23.31 19.51
CA ASN A 362 -8.41 24.45 20.36
C ASN A 362 -9.86 24.42 20.89
N HIS A 363 -10.73 23.61 20.27
CA HIS A 363 -12.15 23.49 20.61
C HIS A 363 -12.55 22.02 20.77
N LEU A 364 -11.79 21.29 21.59
CA LEU A 364 -11.98 19.85 21.77
C LEU A 364 -13.40 19.56 22.27
N PRO A 365 -14.22 18.79 21.52
CA PRO A 365 -15.58 18.52 21.92
C PRO A 365 -15.63 17.62 23.16
N LYS A 366 -16.71 17.70 23.95
CA LYS A 366 -16.90 16.83 25.12
C LYS A 366 -17.22 15.39 24.68
N GLY A 367 -18.09 15.23 23.69
CA GLY A 367 -18.46 13.94 23.11
C GLY A 367 -17.46 13.43 22.07
N GLN A 368 -17.92 12.48 21.26
CA GLN A 368 -17.10 11.81 20.25
C GLN A 368 -17.22 12.45 18.86
N ILE A 369 -16.15 12.29 18.08
CA ILE A 369 -16.04 12.82 16.73
C ILE A 369 -16.28 11.69 15.73
N PHE A 370 -17.36 11.81 14.95
CA PHE A 370 -17.53 11.02 13.74
C PHE A 370 -16.70 11.62 12.60
N SER A 371 -15.95 10.80 11.86
CA SER A 371 -15.10 11.26 10.76
C SER A 371 -15.21 10.40 9.50
N SER A 372 -14.69 10.90 8.39
CA SER A 372 -14.45 10.08 7.19
C SER A 372 -13.54 8.88 7.50
N TYR A 373 -13.80 7.73 6.88
CA TYR A 373 -12.99 6.53 6.98
C TYR A 373 -11.52 6.79 6.60
N ASP A 374 -11.31 7.47 5.47
CA ASP A 374 -9.96 7.74 4.93
C ASP A 374 -9.14 8.70 5.79
N TRP A 375 -9.78 9.42 6.73
CA TRP A 375 -9.10 10.36 7.64
C TRP A 375 -8.77 9.76 8.99
N GLY A 376 -9.21 8.53 9.31
CA GLY A 376 -9.02 7.92 10.62
C GLY A 376 -7.54 7.84 11.03
N GLY A 377 -6.66 7.38 10.13
CA GLY A 377 -5.21 7.33 10.39
C GLY A 377 -4.61 8.72 10.64
N TYR A 378 -5.05 9.73 9.90
CA TYR A 378 -4.59 11.11 10.08
C TYR A 378 -5.01 11.69 11.44
N LEU A 379 -6.26 11.43 11.87
CA LEU A 379 -6.75 11.88 13.17
C LEU A 379 -6.03 11.19 14.33
N ILE A 380 -5.71 9.90 14.19
CA ILE A 380 -4.88 9.17 15.18
C ILE A 380 -3.52 9.85 15.37
N TRP A 381 -2.93 10.36 14.29
CA TRP A 381 -1.64 11.06 14.32
C TRP A 381 -1.75 12.50 14.85
N LYS A 382 -2.70 13.29 14.36
CA LYS A 382 -2.76 14.75 14.61
C LYS A 382 -3.72 15.18 15.73
N LEU A 383 -4.66 14.32 16.11
CA LEU A 383 -5.61 14.57 17.21
C LEU A 383 -5.61 13.40 18.21
N PRO A 384 -4.44 13.05 18.80
CA PRO A 384 -4.31 11.86 19.64
C PRO A 384 -5.12 11.90 20.95
N GLN A 385 -5.65 13.06 21.33
CA GLN A 385 -6.51 13.23 22.51
C GLN A 385 -7.90 12.60 22.31
N LYS A 386 -8.28 12.29 21.06
CA LYS A 386 -9.56 11.69 20.71
C LYS A 386 -9.34 10.35 20.01
N ARG A 387 -10.13 9.37 20.43
CA ARG A 387 -10.28 8.11 19.69
C ARG A 387 -11.12 8.35 18.45
N VAL A 388 -10.95 7.51 17.43
CA VAL A 388 -11.64 7.64 16.14
C VAL A 388 -12.89 6.76 16.06
N PHE A 389 -13.85 7.16 15.23
CA PHE A 389 -15.01 6.33 14.92
C PHE A 389 -14.62 5.08 14.12
N ILE A 390 -13.74 5.26 13.13
CA ILE A 390 -13.24 4.19 12.26
C ILE A 390 -11.92 4.64 11.62
N ASP A 391 -11.03 3.71 11.27
CA ASP A 391 -9.82 3.95 10.49
C ASP A 391 -9.52 2.81 9.49
N GLY A 392 -8.46 2.98 8.69
CA GLY A 392 -8.05 2.10 7.60
C GLY A 392 -7.86 0.62 7.95
N ARG A 393 -7.55 0.30 9.22
CA ARG A 393 -7.35 -1.08 9.68
C ARG A 393 -8.67 -1.84 9.82
N MET A 394 -9.79 -1.12 9.98
CA MET A 394 -11.05 -1.68 10.47
C MET A 394 -11.97 -2.25 9.39
N SER A 395 -11.52 -2.26 8.13
CA SER A 395 -12.32 -2.73 6.99
C SER A 395 -12.74 -4.19 7.07
N SER A 396 -11.91 -5.05 7.69
CA SER A 396 -12.18 -6.48 7.84
C SER A 396 -12.32 -6.94 9.31
N MET A 397 -12.25 -6.00 10.26
CA MET A 397 -12.38 -6.30 11.69
C MET A 397 -13.79 -6.76 12.02
N ARG A 398 -13.94 -8.05 12.35
CA ARG A 398 -15.21 -8.67 12.74
C ARG A 398 -15.02 -9.48 14.02
N GLN A 399 -15.78 -9.14 15.05
CA GLN A 399 -15.75 -9.83 16.34
C GLN A 399 -17.07 -9.59 17.06
N LYS A 400 -17.61 -10.60 17.75
CA LYS A 400 -18.73 -10.37 18.66
C LYS A 400 -18.22 -9.57 19.86
N ASN A 401 -18.61 -8.31 19.97
CA ASN A 401 -18.10 -7.40 20.98
C ASN A 401 -19.11 -7.17 22.11
N ARG A 402 -18.67 -6.44 23.14
CA ARG A 402 -19.47 -6.11 24.32
C ARG A 402 -20.65 -5.21 23.92
N ALA A 403 -21.68 -5.19 24.76
CA ALA A 403 -22.82 -4.29 24.57
C ALA A 403 -22.34 -2.83 24.46
N GLY A 404 -22.76 -2.14 23.39
CA GLY A 404 -22.33 -0.76 23.08
C GLY A 404 -21.21 -0.65 22.05
N GLU A 405 -20.52 -1.74 21.72
CA GLU A 405 -19.52 -1.79 20.65
C GLU A 405 -20.12 -2.25 19.30
N SER A 406 -19.39 -2.08 18.21
CA SER A 406 -19.76 -2.65 16.91
C SER A 406 -19.22 -4.06 16.76
N ASP A 407 -19.97 -4.96 16.15
CA ASP A 407 -19.44 -6.27 15.73
C ASP A 407 -18.69 -6.19 14.39
N TYR A 408 -19.00 -5.17 13.58
CA TYR A 408 -18.41 -4.90 12.27
C TYR A 408 -18.57 -3.42 11.91
N ILE A 409 -17.64 -2.58 12.38
CA ILE A 409 -17.77 -1.12 12.27
C ILE A 409 -17.78 -0.63 10.83
N PHE A 410 -17.04 -1.26 9.92
CA PHE A 410 -17.04 -0.86 8.52
C PHE A 410 -18.43 -1.04 7.89
N GLY A 411 -19.13 -2.12 8.22
CA GLY A 411 -20.50 -2.34 7.80
C GLY A 411 -21.47 -1.30 8.38
N GLU A 412 -21.35 -1.00 9.67
CA GLU A 412 -22.18 0.02 10.35
C GLU A 412 -21.90 1.44 9.81
N TYR A 413 -20.65 1.77 9.52
CA TYR A 413 -20.24 3.02 8.87
C TYR A 413 -20.87 3.17 7.49
N MET A 414 -20.76 2.13 6.65
CA MET A 414 -21.34 2.13 5.31
C MET A 414 -22.87 2.16 5.35
N SER A 415 -23.51 1.46 6.28
CA SER A 415 -24.97 1.48 6.43
C SER A 415 -25.48 2.82 6.94
N LEU A 416 -24.71 3.51 7.78
CA LEU A 416 -25.01 4.86 8.25
C LEU A 416 -24.94 5.87 7.09
N ILE A 417 -23.85 5.89 6.31
CA ILE A 417 -23.68 6.81 5.18
C ILE A 417 -24.72 6.55 4.09
N THR A 418 -24.96 5.28 3.77
CA THR A 418 -25.99 4.89 2.78
C THR A 418 -27.41 4.97 3.32
N SER A 419 -27.60 5.53 4.53
CA SER A 419 -28.91 5.78 5.13
C SER A 419 -29.76 4.53 5.39
N LYS A 420 -29.15 3.34 5.42
CA LYS A 420 -29.78 2.06 5.77
C LYS A 420 -29.99 1.91 7.28
N THR A 421 -29.19 2.60 8.09
CA THR A 421 -29.31 2.64 9.55
C THR A 421 -29.69 4.03 10.04
N SER A 422 -30.36 4.10 11.20
CA SER A 422 -30.75 5.37 11.82
C SER A 422 -29.53 6.13 12.36
N LEU A 423 -29.38 7.37 11.92
CA LEU A 423 -28.32 8.28 12.37
C LEU A 423 -28.41 8.54 13.88
N VAL A 424 -29.61 8.81 14.38
CA VAL A 424 -29.85 9.09 15.81
C VAL A 424 -29.41 7.92 16.68
N LYS A 425 -29.81 6.69 16.31
CA LYS A 425 -29.46 5.48 17.08
C LYS A 425 -27.95 5.29 17.18
N VAL A 426 -27.22 5.44 16.07
CA VAL A 426 -25.77 5.25 16.02
C VAL A 426 -25.05 6.37 16.79
N PHE A 427 -25.49 7.62 16.61
CA PHE A 427 -24.85 8.76 17.26
C PHE A 427 -25.10 8.78 18.76
N GLU A 428 -26.28 8.36 19.23
CA GLU A 428 -26.55 8.19 20.66
C GLU A 428 -25.76 7.02 21.25
N LYS A 429 -25.72 5.86 20.56
CA LYS A 429 -24.93 4.69 20.97
C LYS A 429 -23.48 5.07 21.25
N TYR A 430 -22.86 5.84 20.36
CA TYR A 430 -21.44 6.23 20.47
C TYR A 430 -21.21 7.63 21.05
N LYS A 431 -22.25 8.30 21.54
CA LYS A 431 -22.19 9.67 22.10
C LYS A 431 -21.48 10.67 21.16
N VAL A 432 -21.81 10.61 19.88
CA VAL A 432 -21.29 11.52 18.85
C VAL A 432 -21.99 12.87 18.95
N ASP A 433 -21.22 13.92 19.17
CA ASP A 433 -21.70 15.31 19.20
C ASP A 433 -21.05 16.18 18.11
N THR A 434 -19.99 15.67 17.46
CA THR A 434 -19.20 16.39 16.48
C THR A 434 -18.99 15.51 15.25
N VAL A 435 -19.09 16.10 14.06
CA VAL A 435 -18.93 15.40 12.78
C VAL A 435 -17.95 16.17 11.92
N LEU A 436 -16.87 15.51 11.51
CA LEU A 436 -15.82 16.04 10.63
C LEU A 436 -15.88 15.34 9.28
N LEU A 437 -16.23 16.06 8.22
CA LEU A 437 -16.43 15.50 6.88
C LEU A 437 -15.62 16.25 5.81
N PRO A 438 -15.31 15.59 4.67
CA PRO A 438 -14.75 16.27 3.51
C PRO A 438 -15.70 17.33 2.96
N ARG A 439 -15.18 18.48 2.55
CA ARG A 439 -15.97 19.55 1.92
C ARG A 439 -16.58 19.08 0.60
N SER A 440 -15.88 18.22 -0.13
CA SER A 440 -16.37 17.61 -1.37
C SER A 440 -17.70 16.86 -1.19
N TRP A 441 -18.02 16.40 0.02
CA TRP A 441 -19.29 15.74 0.34
C TRP A 441 -20.51 16.68 0.25
N LYS A 442 -20.29 18.00 0.28
CA LYS A 442 -21.34 19.02 0.10
C LYS A 442 -21.60 19.36 -1.37
N ASP A 443 -20.71 18.94 -2.29
CA ASP A 443 -20.82 19.29 -3.71
C ASP A 443 -21.90 18.45 -4.41
N GLU A 444 -23.09 19.02 -4.61
CA GLU A 444 -24.21 18.33 -5.28
C GLU A 444 -24.01 18.18 -6.80
N LYS A 445 -22.93 18.72 -7.39
CA LYS A 445 -22.70 18.67 -8.85
C LYS A 445 -22.09 17.36 -9.34
N SER A 446 -21.57 16.51 -8.46
CA SER A 446 -21.01 15.21 -8.85
C SER A 446 -22.12 14.17 -9.09
N LYS A 447 -22.05 13.46 -10.23
CA LYS A 447 -22.99 12.38 -10.60
C LYS A 447 -22.61 11.02 -10.00
N ASP A 448 -21.65 10.97 -9.09
CA ASP A 448 -21.27 9.74 -8.39
C ASP A 448 -22.40 9.26 -7.47
N ILE A 449 -22.72 7.97 -7.53
CA ILE A 449 -23.71 7.31 -6.67
C ILE A 449 -23.37 7.52 -5.18
N MET A 450 -22.08 7.50 -4.82
CA MET A 450 -21.66 7.77 -3.45
C MET A 450 -22.00 9.20 -3.01
N GLN A 451 -21.93 10.17 -3.92
CA GLN A 451 -22.31 11.56 -3.63
C GLN A 451 -23.79 11.69 -3.29
N ILE A 452 -24.65 10.89 -3.93
CA ILE A 452 -26.10 10.86 -3.62
C ILE A 452 -26.33 10.39 -2.18
N TYR A 453 -25.63 9.35 -1.73
CA TYR A 453 -25.76 8.86 -0.36
C TYR A 453 -25.21 9.87 0.66
N VAL A 454 -24.05 10.44 0.36
CA VAL A 454 -23.37 11.41 1.22
C VAL A 454 -24.17 12.71 1.38
N SER A 455 -24.73 13.24 0.30
CA SER A 455 -25.61 14.43 0.36
C SER A 455 -26.87 14.17 1.19
N LYS A 456 -27.48 12.97 1.09
CA LYS A 456 -28.57 12.54 1.96
C LYS A 456 -28.13 12.45 3.43
N PHE A 457 -26.93 11.95 3.71
CA PHE A 457 -26.36 11.90 5.06
C PHE A 457 -26.21 13.32 5.65
N ILE A 458 -25.67 14.28 4.89
CA ILE A 458 -25.58 15.69 5.34
C ILE A 458 -26.97 16.30 5.59
N LYS A 459 -27.96 16.04 4.73
CA LYS A 459 -29.34 16.50 4.95
C LYS A 459 -29.91 15.93 6.25
N LYS A 460 -29.68 14.66 6.54
CA LYS A 460 -30.07 14.04 7.82
C LYS A 460 -29.36 14.65 9.01
N LEU A 461 -28.07 14.98 8.92
CA LEU A 461 -27.35 15.66 10.00
C LEU A 461 -28.04 16.97 10.37
N LYS A 462 -28.31 17.83 9.37
CA LYS A 462 -28.99 19.11 9.56
C LYS A 462 -30.37 18.96 10.18
N ASN A 463 -31.14 17.97 9.74
CA ASN A 463 -32.46 17.67 10.30
C ASN A 463 -32.41 17.15 11.75
N ASN A 464 -31.26 16.72 12.24
CA ASN A 464 -31.04 16.22 13.60
C ASN A 464 -30.24 17.22 14.46
N ASN A 465 -30.45 18.52 14.25
CA ASN A 465 -29.87 19.63 15.03
C ASN A 465 -28.34 19.76 14.99
N PHE A 466 -27.69 19.21 13.97
CA PHE A 466 -26.27 19.47 13.71
C PHE A 466 -26.10 20.78 12.92
N LYS A 467 -25.31 21.71 13.46
CA LYS A 467 -25.00 23.00 12.82
C LYS A 467 -23.54 23.03 12.36
N GLU A 468 -23.32 23.62 11.20
CA GLU A 468 -21.99 23.89 10.66
C GLU A 468 -21.33 24.99 11.52
N ILE A 469 -20.15 24.71 12.07
CA ILE A 469 -19.39 25.66 12.90
C ILE A 469 -18.04 26.02 12.28
N TYR A 470 -17.58 25.26 11.31
CA TYR A 470 -16.31 25.45 10.63
C TYR A 470 -16.38 24.89 9.21
N GLN A 471 -15.77 25.60 8.27
CA GLN A 471 -15.57 25.14 6.89
C GLN A 471 -14.29 25.75 6.32
N ASP A 472 -13.44 24.91 5.73
CA ASP A 472 -12.31 25.34 4.90
C ASP A 472 -12.43 24.73 3.48
N ARG A 473 -11.34 24.71 2.70
CA ARG A 473 -11.33 24.15 1.34
C ARG A 473 -11.41 22.61 1.30
N VAL A 474 -11.00 21.92 2.36
CA VAL A 474 -10.87 20.47 2.49
C VAL A 474 -11.97 19.86 3.37
N ALA A 475 -12.37 20.53 4.45
CA ALA A 475 -13.17 19.95 5.53
C ALA A 475 -14.30 20.85 6.02
N ILE A 476 -15.31 20.22 6.63
CA ILE A 476 -16.47 20.84 7.28
C ILE A 476 -16.66 20.18 8.64
N ILE A 477 -16.96 20.98 9.68
CA ILE A 477 -17.30 20.48 11.00
C ILE A 477 -18.74 20.86 11.35
N PHE A 478 -19.50 19.88 11.80
CA PHE A 478 -20.81 20.06 12.39
C PHE A 478 -20.78 19.70 13.88
N THR A 479 -21.55 20.43 14.69
CA THR A 479 -21.76 20.09 16.11
C THR A 479 -23.25 20.04 16.44
N LYS A 480 -23.62 19.13 17.36
CA LYS A 480 -24.98 19.02 17.87
C LYS A 480 -25.26 20.25 18.74
N LYS A 481 -26.28 21.04 18.39
CA LYS A 481 -26.71 22.16 19.24
C LYS A 481 -27.18 21.57 20.58
N ILE A 482 -26.58 22.00 21.70
CA ILE A 482 -27.15 21.70 23.01
C ILE A 482 -28.53 22.36 23.03
N PRO A 483 -29.62 21.64 23.34
CA PRO A 483 -30.94 22.24 23.48
C PRO A 483 -30.84 23.42 24.45
N SER A 484 -31.38 24.57 24.07
CA SER A 484 -31.32 25.82 24.83
C SER A 484 -32.05 25.78 26.18
N SER A 485 -32.56 24.62 26.62
CA SER A 485 -33.30 24.47 27.89
C SER A 485 -32.42 24.34 29.14
N THR A 486 -31.09 24.34 29.02
CA THR A 486 -30.15 24.37 30.17
C THR A 486 -29.33 25.66 30.26
N ALA A 487 -29.60 26.64 29.41
CA ALA A 487 -28.97 27.97 29.50
C ALA A 487 -29.77 28.96 30.36
N ALA A 488 -31.01 28.61 30.75
CA ALA A 488 -31.90 29.47 31.53
C ALA A 488 -31.78 29.29 33.06
N SER A 489 -30.87 28.44 33.57
CA SER A 489 -30.67 28.26 35.02
C SER A 489 -29.34 28.81 35.53
N TRP A 490 -28.62 29.61 34.73
CA TRP A 490 -27.35 30.24 35.14
C TRP A 490 -27.43 31.77 35.25
N GLU A 491 -28.58 32.39 34.96
CA GLU A 491 -28.78 33.85 35.09
C GLU A 491 -29.66 34.25 36.29
N GLU A 492 -30.12 33.31 37.13
CA GLU A 492 -30.96 33.60 38.32
C GLU A 492 -30.25 33.38 39.68
N GLU A 493 -28.96 33.04 39.72
CA GLU A 493 -28.18 32.91 40.98
C GLU A 493 -27.05 33.94 41.12
N SER A 494 -27.22 35.11 40.52
CA SER A 494 -26.41 36.29 40.86
C SER A 494 -27.30 37.54 40.94
N GLU A 495 -28.09 37.61 42.02
CA GLU A 495 -28.54 38.88 42.59
C GLU A 495 -27.40 39.60 43.31
#